data_AF-A0AAU7CQR4-F1
#
_entry.id   AF-A0AAU7CQR4-F1
#
_cell.length_a   1.000
_cell.length_b   1.000
_cell.length_c   1.000
_cell.angle_alpha   90.00
_cell.angle_beta   90.00
_cell.angle_gamma   90.00
#
_symmetry.space_group_name_H-M   'P 1'
#
loop_
_entity.id
_entity.type
_entity.pdbx_description
1 polymer ?
#
loop_
_entity_poly.entity_id
_entity_poly.type
_entity_poly.pdbx_seq_one_letter_code
_entity_poly.pdbx_strand_id
1 'polypeptide(L)'
;MLSLSLLLFIPILAVGADSKDDGHQAANPVYRALVADGLVIEGKTFAFPLPLLRDGQTAETQQEILRGLLESERKVAEFLRDSVSAPFILKLKDETTTSSLVRRADLWFAVRASLDDIDLEALSRNSAEAKPIEVGNMRFESRLLGAGELEARGIAVPKSDASSKTLLIHQTGRLLDRIHVEGTDMMVASRTPNSWVIAARTDRRFDEVPKAANQWWPIVRRGGKEEAGATHPFPGGASYVTITRLASDPNVLVAEAHFSFAEPRAWFDGAPILRSKISLIAQDQIRQLRRDLAKRKERPRTEKP
;
A
#
# COMPACT_ATOMS: atom_id res chain seq x y z
N MET A 1 17.63 -7.16 -8.94
CA MET A 1 16.29 -6.58 -9.13
C MET A 1 15.45 -6.83 -7.89
N LEU A 2 14.55 -5.90 -7.55
CA LEU A 2 13.64 -6.03 -6.43
C LEU A 2 12.32 -6.62 -6.97
N SER A 3 11.92 -7.81 -6.50
CA SER A 3 10.59 -8.35 -6.81
C SER A 3 9.60 -7.70 -5.85
N LEU A 4 8.96 -6.59 -6.26
CA LEU A 4 7.94 -5.89 -5.47
C LEU A 4 6.60 -6.65 -5.45
N SER A 5 6.64 -7.99 -5.40
CA SER A 5 5.48 -8.85 -5.11
C SER A 5 4.80 -8.46 -3.78
N LEU A 6 5.55 -7.80 -2.88
CA LEU A 6 5.05 -7.20 -1.64
C LEU A 6 3.93 -6.15 -1.85
N LEU A 7 3.92 -5.45 -2.99
CA LEU A 7 3.02 -4.31 -3.19
C LEU A 7 1.61 -4.69 -3.66
N LEU A 8 1.35 -5.97 -3.92
CA LEU A 8 -0.01 -6.46 -4.21
C LEU A 8 -0.94 -6.47 -2.98
N PHE A 9 -0.53 -5.92 -1.83
CA PHE A 9 -1.44 -5.63 -0.71
C PHE A 9 -1.49 -4.19 -0.22
N ILE A 10 -0.97 -3.26 -1.02
CA ILE A 10 -1.02 -1.85 -0.66
C ILE A 10 -1.12 -0.99 -1.92
N PRO A 11 -2.26 -0.31 -2.13
CA PRO A 11 -2.27 1.01 -2.72
C PRO A 11 -1.64 2.07 -1.78
N ILE A 12 -0.84 1.65 -0.77
CA ILE A 12 0.40 2.30 -0.25
C ILE A 12 0.13 3.68 0.43
N LEU A 13 0.59 4.04 1.66
CA LEU A 13 -0.07 4.82 2.80
C LEU A 13 0.50 6.17 3.42
N ALA A 14 -0.31 7.13 4.02
CA ALA A 14 -0.36 9.95 4.75
C ALA A 14 -0.95 11.26 3.95
N VAL A 15 -1.44 12.42 4.48
CA VAL A 15 -1.74 13.14 5.79
C VAL A 15 -0.96 14.42 6.14
N GLY A 16 -1.65 15.48 6.65
CA GLY A 16 -1.12 16.65 7.40
C GLY A 16 -1.46 16.61 8.92
N ALA A 17 -0.88 17.41 9.82
CA ALA A 17 -0.48 18.81 9.68
C ALA A 17 0.98 19.18 10.04
N ASP A 18 1.48 20.19 9.34
CA ASP A 18 2.51 21.15 9.75
C ASP A 18 3.85 20.58 10.26
N SER A 19 4.57 19.94 9.33
CA SER A 19 5.91 20.42 9.01
C SER A 19 5.95 20.82 7.54
N LYS A 20 6.84 21.73 7.14
CA LYS A 20 7.13 22.03 5.72
C LYS A 20 7.85 20.86 5.05
N ASP A 21 7.10 19.79 4.78
CA ASP A 21 7.48 18.68 3.89
C ASP A 21 7.28 19.12 2.43
N ASP A 22 7.94 20.24 2.08
CA ASP A 22 7.80 20.91 0.78
C ASP A 22 8.33 20.03 -0.38
N GLY A 23 9.09 18.96 -0.07
CA GLY A 23 9.57 17.97 -1.03
C GLY A 23 8.47 17.00 -1.46
N HIS A 24 8.04 16.11 -0.56
CA HIS A 24 7.11 15.05 -0.97
C HIS A 24 5.69 15.58 -1.22
N GLN A 25 5.22 16.60 -0.48
CA GLN A 25 3.87 17.17 -0.71
C GLN A 25 3.78 17.96 -2.02
N ALA A 26 4.90 18.46 -2.56
CA ALA A 26 4.94 19.03 -3.90
C ALA A 26 4.96 17.92 -4.96
N ALA A 27 5.89 16.97 -4.85
CA ALA A 27 6.16 15.92 -5.86
C ALA A 27 5.11 14.79 -5.91
N ASN A 28 4.26 14.64 -4.89
CA ASN A 28 3.23 13.60 -4.88
C ASN A 28 1.82 14.20 -4.61
N PRO A 29 1.01 14.41 -5.66
CA PRO A 29 -0.33 14.98 -5.50
C PRO A 29 -1.34 13.99 -4.89
N VAL A 30 -1.13 12.67 -4.97
CA VAL A 30 -2.01 11.68 -4.31
C VAL A 30 -1.73 11.64 -2.81
N TYR A 31 -0.45 11.70 -2.42
CA TYR A 31 -0.05 12.03 -1.05
C TYR A 31 -0.75 13.32 -0.61
N ARG A 32 -0.53 14.46 -1.29
CA ARG A 32 -1.11 15.74 -0.87
C ARG A 32 -2.65 15.76 -0.79
N ALA A 33 -3.37 15.04 -1.65
CA ALA A 33 -4.82 14.92 -1.53
C ALA A 33 -5.25 14.14 -0.28
N LEU A 34 -4.49 13.10 0.09
CA LEU A 34 -4.70 12.38 1.35
C LEU A 34 -4.11 13.14 2.56
N VAL A 35 -3.22 14.11 2.32
CA VAL A 35 -2.73 15.12 3.27
C VAL A 35 -3.84 16.03 3.76
N ALA A 36 -4.45 16.78 2.85
CA ALA A 36 -5.41 17.81 3.20
C ALA A 36 -6.86 17.29 3.24
N ASP A 37 -7.26 16.49 2.25
CA ASP A 37 -8.67 16.18 1.98
C ASP A 37 -9.10 14.80 2.49
N GLY A 38 -8.13 13.87 2.59
CA GLY A 38 -8.37 12.48 3.00
C GLY A 38 -9.16 11.67 1.96
N LEU A 39 -9.69 10.52 2.41
CA LEU A 39 -10.53 9.65 1.59
C LEU A 39 -12.01 9.93 1.88
N VAL A 40 -12.81 10.16 0.83
CA VAL A 40 -14.27 10.29 0.96
C VAL A 40 -14.94 9.00 0.52
N ILE A 41 -15.74 8.39 1.40
CA ILE A 41 -16.58 7.21 1.13
C ILE A 41 -17.99 7.55 1.61
N GLU A 42 -19.00 7.39 0.74
CA GLU A 42 -20.43 7.63 1.05
C GLU A 42 -20.70 9.02 1.69
N GLY A 43 -19.97 10.05 1.25
CA GLY A 43 -20.07 11.41 1.76
C GLY A 43 -19.37 11.66 3.11
N LYS A 44 -18.83 10.63 3.77
CA LYS A 44 -18.01 10.77 4.98
C LYS A 44 -16.52 10.84 4.62
N THR A 45 -15.82 11.81 5.21
CA THR A 45 -14.36 11.98 5.07
C THR A 45 -13.60 11.18 6.12
N PHE A 46 -12.52 10.54 5.70
CA PHE A 46 -11.58 9.77 6.50
C PHE A 46 -10.20 10.39 6.39
N ALA A 47 -9.86 11.26 7.34
CA ALA A 47 -8.50 11.73 7.56
C ALA A 47 -7.66 10.62 8.24
N PHE A 48 -6.44 10.42 7.77
CA PHE A 48 -5.44 9.47 8.28
C PHE A 48 -4.43 10.25 9.23
N PRO A 49 -3.30 9.69 9.71
CA PRO A 49 -2.25 10.43 10.49
C PRO A 49 -0.92 10.71 9.71
N LEU A 50 -0.23 11.85 9.97
CA LEU A 50 1.07 12.20 9.31
C LEU A 50 2.11 11.10 9.59
N PRO A 51 3.11 10.90 8.71
CA PRO A 51 4.18 9.99 9.03
C PRO A 51 4.96 10.54 10.22
N LEU A 52 5.30 9.63 11.12
CA LEU A 52 6.04 9.93 12.33
C LEU A 52 7.49 10.30 11.98
N LEU A 53 8.09 9.55 11.04
CA LEU A 53 9.48 9.77 10.61
C LEU A 53 9.54 10.56 9.30
N ARG A 54 10.13 11.76 9.36
CA ARG A 54 10.17 12.75 8.27
C ARG A 54 11.61 13.16 7.95
N ASP A 55 11.82 13.65 6.73
CA ASP A 55 13.09 14.25 6.31
C ASP A 55 13.49 15.42 7.22
N GLY A 56 14.80 15.57 7.45
CA GLY A 56 15.38 16.61 8.30
C GLY A 56 15.34 16.36 9.81
N GLN A 57 14.67 15.31 10.29
CA GLN A 57 14.74 14.89 11.70
C GLN A 57 16.14 14.36 12.07
N THR A 58 16.61 14.68 13.28
CA THR A 58 17.89 14.16 13.81
C THR A 58 17.76 12.71 14.28
N ALA A 59 18.89 12.01 14.47
CA ALA A 59 18.90 10.63 14.96
C ALA A 59 18.23 10.50 16.35
N GLU A 60 18.42 11.48 17.23
CA GLU A 60 17.82 11.55 18.57
C GLU A 60 16.31 11.78 18.46
N THR A 61 15.89 12.65 17.54
CA THR A 61 14.48 12.93 17.25
C THR A 61 13.78 11.67 16.75
N GLN A 62 14.37 10.96 15.79
CA GLN A 62 13.85 9.70 15.27
C GLN A 62 13.82 8.60 16.36
N GLN A 63 14.83 8.52 17.23
CA GLN A 63 14.86 7.56 18.34
C GLN A 63 13.76 7.85 19.38
N GLU A 64 13.52 9.12 19.73
CA GLU A 64 12.43 9.51 20.64
C GLU A 64 11.06 9.14 20.05
N ILE A 65 10.85 9.41 18.76
CA ILE A 65 9.62 9.05 18.04
C ILE A 65 9.41 7.52 18.03
N LEU A 66 10.47 6.74 17.75
CA LEU A 66 10.41 5.28 17.83
C LEU A 66 10.15 4.79 19.26
N ARG A 67 10.75 5.42 20.28
CA ARG A 67 10.51 5.09 21.70
C ARG A 67 9.09 5.40 22.13
N GLY A 68 8.51 6.53 21.68
CA GLY A 68 7.11 6.87 21.93
C GLY A 68 6.13 5.89 21.25
N LEU A 69 6.48 5.41 20.05
CA LEU A 69 5.71 4.41 19.31
C LEU A 69 5.83 2.98 19.90
N LEU A 70 6.98 2.63 20.46
CA LEU A 70 7.33 1.29 20.96
C LEU A 70 7.43 1.19 22.49
N GLU A 71 7.10 2.24 23.24
CA GLU A 71 7.05 2.31 24.71
C GLU A 71 8.38 2.08 25.47
N SER A 72 9.45 1.59 24.85
CA SER A 72 10.74 1.36 25.53
C SER A 72 11.91 1.13 24.56
N GLU A 73 13.13 1.52 24.96
CA GLU A 73 14.38 1.27 24.23
C GLU A 73 14.58 -0.22 23.86
N ARG A 74 14.25 -1.14 24.77
CA ARG A 74 14.34 -2.60 24.48
C ARG A 74 13.44 -3.00 23.31
N LYS A 75 12.23 -2.46 23.23
CA LYS A 75 11.30 -2.72 22.11
C LYS A 75 11.77 -2.04 20.82
N VAL A 76 12.43 -0.87 20.89
CA VAL A 76 13.10 -0.25 19.72
C VAL A 76 14.24 -1.13 19.21
N ALA A 77 15.15 -1.58 20.07
CA ALA A 77 16.25 -2.46 19.70
C ALA A 77 15.76 -3.80 19.11
N GLU A 78 14.66 -4.36 19.64
CA GLU A 78 14.06 -5.57 19.07
C GLU A 78 13.39 -5.31 17.71
N PHE A 79 12.73 -4.16 17.52
CA PHE A 79 12.10 -3.74 16.27
C PHE A 79 13.13 -3.51 15.14
N LEU A 80 14.29 -2.94 15.44
CA LEU A 80 15.36 -2.63 14.48
C LEU A 80 16.37 -3.77 14.23
N ARG A 81 16.17 -4.96 14.83
CA ARG A 81 17.07 -6.11 14.66
C ARG A 81 17.06 -6.65 13.22
N ASP A 82 18.20 -7.12 12.72
CA ASP A 82 18.24 -7.82 11.44
C ASP A 82 17.66 -9.24 11.58
N SER A 83 16.34 -9.35 11.41
CA SER A 83 15.64 -10.63 11.44
C SER A 83 14.35 -10.59 10.65
N VAL A 84 14.11 -11.65 9.88
CA VAL A 84 12.81 -11.95 9.25
C VAL A 84 11.67 -11.86 10.27
N SER A 85 11.90 -12.35 11.50
CA SER A 85 10.95 -12.35 12.62
C SER A 85 11.14 -11.19 13.61
N ALA A 86 11.78 -10.07 13.22
CA ALA A 86 11.62 -8.82 13.96
C ALA A 86 10.12 -8.44 14.06
N PRO A 87 9.67 -7.80 15.15
CA PRO A 87 8.26 -7.44 15.29
C PRO A 87 7.83 -6.41 14.22
N PHE A 88 6.52 -6.22 14.16
CA PHE A 88 5.84 -5.12 13.50
C PHE A 88 4.71 -4.67 14.42
N ILE A 89 4.32 -3.40 14.33
CA ILE A 89 3.10 -2.89 15.00
C ILE A 89 1.96 -2.97 13.99
N LEU A 90 0.75 -3.31 14.41
CA LEU A 90 -0.47 -3.17 13.61
C LEU A 90 -1.62 -2.71 14.49
N LYS A 91 -2.16 -1.52 14.22
CA LYS A 91 -3.34 -0.92 14.84
C LYS A 91 -4.48 -0.95 13.82
N LEU A 92 -5.60 -1.57 14.16
CA LEU A 92 -6.76 -1.69 13.27
C LEU A 92 -7.94 -0.90 13.84
N LYS A 93 -8.49 0.02 13.05
CA LYS A 93 -9.69 0.82 13.39
C LYS A 93 -10.77 0.56 12.34
N ASP A 94 -12.01 0.36 12.78
CA ASP A 94 -13.15 0.26 11.87
C ASP A 94 -14.04 1.49 12.07
N GLU A 95 -14.65 1.98 10.99
CA GLU A 95 -15.58 3.11 11.05
C GLU A 95 -16.78 2.88 10.12
N THR A 96 -18.00 3.04 10.62
CA THR A 96 -19.21 2.85 9.82
C THR A 96 -19.47 4.01 8.84
N THR A 97 -20.13 3.65 7.75
CA THR A 97 -20.87 4.50 6.82
C THR A 97 -22.29 3.92 6.64
N THR A 98 -23.07 4.41 5.68
CA THR A 98 -24.46 4.01 5.44
C THR A 98 -24.56 2.56 4.96
N SER A 99 -23.76 2.18 3.96
CA SER A 99 -23.75 0.84 3.34
C SER A 99 -22.45 0.06 3.57
N SER A 100 -21.34 0.74 3.91
CA SER A 100 -20.02 0.13 4.09
C SER A 100 -19.48 0.24 5.53
N LEU A 101 -18.54 -0.63 5.85
CA LEU A 101 -17.65 -0.52 7.00
C LEU A 101 -16.25 -0.17 6.50
N VAL A 102 -15.77 1.03 6.80
CA VAL A 102 -14.44 1.47 6.37
C VAL A 102 -13.41 0.86 7.31
N ARG A 103 -12.64 -0.10 6.79
CA ARG A 103 -11.52 -0.74 7.49
C ARG A 103 -10.31 0.17 7.35
N ARG A 104 -9.64 0.44 8.48
CA ARG A 104 -8.47 1.31 8.57
C ARG A 104 -7.36 0.60 9.34
N ALA A 105 -6.13 0.70 8.86
CA ALA A 105 -5.03 -0.10 9.37
C ALA A 105 -3.72 0.68 9.34
N ASP A 106 -3.21 1.02 10.53
CA ASP A 106 -1.90 1.60 10.74
C ASP A 106 -0.91 0.48 11.12
N LEU A 107 0.28 0.44 10.55
CA LEU A 107 1.26 -0.64 10.65
C LEU A 107 2.67 -0.03 10.68
N TRP A 108 3.65 -0.67 11.29
CA TRP A 108 5.04 -0.19 11.25
C TRP A 108 6.00 -1.35 11.30
N PHE A 109 7.06 -1.33 10.48
CA PHE A 109 8.11 -2.35 10.49
C PHE A 109 9.45 -1.82 9.96
N ALA A 110 10.55 -2.25 10.56
CA ALA A 110 11.89 -2.00 10.02
C ALA A 110 12.37 -3.13 9.08
N VAL A 111 13.24 -2.77 8.13
CA VAL A 111 14.00 -3.69 7.27
C VAL A 111 15.44 -3.20 7.10
N ARG A 112 16.36 -4.12 6.77
CA ARG A 112 17.77 -3.79 6.50
C ARG A 112 18.08 -3.82 5.01
N ALA A 113 18.15 -2.65 4.39
CA ALA A 113 18.45 -2.38 2.98
C ALA A 113 18.91 -0.93 2.80
N SER A 114 19.52 -0.57 1.68
CA SER A 114 19.62 0.86 1.32
C SER A 114 18.34 1.35 0.65
N LEU A 115 18.01 2.62 0.89
CA LEU A 115 17.00 3.39 0.13
C LEU A 115 17.33 3.40 -1.38
N ASP A 116 18.60 3.19 -1.73
CA ASP A 116 19.16 3.20 -3.09
C ASP A 116 19.00 1.85 -3.82
N ASP A 117 18.65 0.76 -3.12
CA ASP A 117 18.33 -0.53 -3.75
C ASP A 117 16.87 -0.61 -4.27
N ILE A 118 16.07 0.46 -4.08
CA ILE A 118 14.66 0.56 -4.47
C ILE A 118 14.55 1.12 -5.90
N ASP A 119 14.14 0.26 -6.84
CA ASP A 119 14.05 0.52 -8.28
C ASP A 119 12.58 0.66 -8.76
N LEU A 120 12.17 1.86 -9.16
CA LEU A 120 10.83 2.12 -9.71
C LEU A 120 10.61 1.60 -11.13
N GLU A 121 11.68 1.35 -11.89
CA GLU A 121 11.57 0.75 -13.21
C GLU A 121 11.36 -0.76 -13.10
N ALA A 122 11.89 -1.41 -12.05
CA ALA A 122 11.51 -2.78 -11.71
C ALA A 122 10.02 -2.88 -11.35
N LEU A 123 9.44 -1.85 -10.73
CA LEU A 123 8.01 -1.80 -10.42
C LEU A 123 7.15 -1.90 -11.68
N SER A 124 7.46 -1.10 -12.71
CA SER A 124 6.74 -1.14 -13.99
C SER A 124 7.03 -2.41 -14.79
N ARG A 125 8.31 -2.82 -14.93
CA ARG A 125 8.69 -4.02 -15.69
C ARG A 125 8.08 -5.30 -15.13
N ASN A 126 8.15 -5.50 -13.80
CA ASN A 126 7.76 -6.75 -13.18
C ASN A 126 6.23 -6.91 -13.04
N SER A 127 5.45 -5.84 -13.29
CA SER A 127 3.99 -5.84 -13.18
C SER A 127 3.26 -6.75 -14.19
N ALA A 128 3.91 -7.08 -15.31
CA ALA A 128 3.39 -8.03 -16.31
C ALA A 128 3.65 -9.50 -15.91
N GLU A 129 4.60 -9.75 -15.02
CA GLU A 129 4.98 -11.08 -14.50
C GLU A 129 4.57 -11.28 -13.03
N ALA A 130 3.75 -10.36 -12.50
CA ALA A 130 3.35 -10.34 -11.10
C ALA A 130 2.51 -11.58 -10.76
N LYS A 131 3.10 -12.51 -9.99
CA LYS A 131 2.39 -13.69 -9.51
C LYS A 131 1.24 -13.29 -8.57
N PRO A 132 0.09 -13.98 -8.63
CA PRO A 132 -1.00 -13.78 -7.67
C PRO A 132 -0.51 -13.91 -6.23
N ILE A 133 -0.96 -13.02 -5.33
CA ILE A 133 -0.87 -13.27 -3.90
C ILE A 133 -2.02 -14.19 -3.51
N GLU A 134 -1.72 -15.31 -2.84
CA GLU A 134 -2.70 -16.17 -2.20
C GLU A 134 -2.46 -16.21 -0.69
N VAL A 135 -3.46 -15.77 0.09
CA VAL A 135 -3.32 -15.61 1.54
C VAL A 135 -4.68 -15.77 2.25
N GLY A 136 -4.75 -16.71 3.20
CA GLY A 136 -5.89 -16.86 4.10
C GLY A 136 -7.24 -17.16 3.43
N ASN A 137 -7.22 -17.87 2.29
CA ASN A 137 -8.33 -18.15 1.36
C ASN A 137 -8.79 -16.93 0.54
N MET A 138 -7.88 -16.00 0.27
CA MET A 138 -8.10 -14.89 -0.66
C MET A 138 -6.99 -14.86 -1.71
N ARG A 139 -7.32 -14.50 -2.94
CA ARG A 139 -6.39 -14.43 -4.08
C ARG A 139 -6.46 -13.06 -4.73
N PHE A 140 -5.33 -12.46 -5.05
CA PHE A 140 -5.27 -11.12 -5.62
C PHE A 140 -4.22 -11.01 -6.73
N GLU A 141 -4.59 -10.30 -7.79
CA GLU A 141 -3.79 -10.10 -8.99
C GLU A 141 -3.82 -8.61 -9.31
N SER A 142 -2.69 -8.04 -9.72
CA SER A 142 -2.56 -6.62 -10.05
C SER A 142 -1.76 -6.46 -11.34
N ARG A 143 -2.26 -5.60 -12.22
CA ARG A 143 -1.72 -5.37 -13.57
C ARG A 143 -1.58 -3.87 -13.82
N LEU A 144 -0.41 -3.45 -14.30
CA LEU A 144 -0.22 -2.08 -14.78
C LEU A 144 -1.04 -1.88 -16.07
N LEU A 145 -1.77 -0.76 -16.15
CA LEU A 145 -2.46 -0.33 -17.36
C LEU A 145 -1.46 0.36 -18.29
N GLY A 146 -1.34 -0.15 -19.52
CA GLY A 146 -0.37 0.35 -20.50
C GLY A 146 -0.83 1.64 -21.17
N ALA A 147 0.10 2.47 -21.66
CA ALA A 147 -0.22 3.77 -22.27
C ALA A 147 -1.29 3.69 -23.36
N GLY A 148 -1.16 2.76 -24.32
CA GLY A 148 -2.16 2.56 -25.39
C GLY A 148 -3.51 2.01 -24.89
N GLU A 149 -3.54 1.29 -23.76
CA GLU A 149 -4.79 0.82 -23.13
C GLU A 149 -5.55 1.98 -22.47
N LEU A 150 -4.82 3.01 -22.01
CA LEU A 150 -5.35 4.20 -21.37
C LEU A 150 -5.77 5.25 -22.42
N GLU A 151 -4.97 5.41 -23.48
CA GLU A 151 -5.30 6.21 -24.66
C GLU A 151 -6.57 5.70 -25.35
N ALA A 152 -6.69 4.39 -25.57
CA ALA A 152 -7.91 3.76 -26.11
C ALA A 152 -9.16 3.90 -25.23
N ARG A 153 -9.00 4.40 -23.99
CA ARG A 153 -10.09 4.72 -23.05
C ARG A 153 -10.27 6.24 -22.85
N GLY A 154 -9.47 7.08 -23.49
CA GLY A 154 -9.46 8.54 -23.27
C GLY A 154 -8.89 8.98 -21.91
N ILE A 155 -8.20 8.09 -21.19
CA ILE A 155 -7.73 8.33 -19.82
C ILE A 155 -6.31 8.90 -19.83
N ALA A 156 -6.20 10.23 -19.74
CA ALA A 156 -4.93 10.91 -19.60
C ALA A 156 -4.26 10.55 -18.24
N VAL A 157 -2.99 10.13 -18.28
CA VAL A 157 -2.15 9.99 -17.08
C VAL A 157 -1.51 11.35 -16.77
N PRO A 158 -1.52 11.83 -15.51
CA PRO A 158 -0.71 12.97 -15.11
C PRO A 158 0.77 12.78 -15.50
N LYS A 159 1.41 13.82 -16.04
CA LYS A 159 2.83 13.75 -16.37
C LYS A 159 3.65 13.58 -15.09
N SER A 160 4.48 12.55 -15.07
CA SER A 160 5.52 12.39 -14.06
C SER A 160 6.67 13.37 -14.32
N ASP A 161 7.35 13.80 -13.26
CA ASP A 161 8.59 14.58 -13.33
C ASP A 161 9.82 13.70 -13.06
N ALA A 162 10.98 14.30 -12.76
CA ALA A 162 12.21 13.57 -12.47
C ALA A 162 12.29 12.99 -11.04
N SER A 163 11.41 13.44 -10.13
CA SER A 163 11.36 13.04 -8.72
C SER A 163 10.16 12.15 -8.37
N SER A 164 9.22 12.01 -9.30
CA SER A 164 7.96 11.28 -9.14
C SER A 164 7.68 10.32 -10.30
N LYS A 165 6.76 9.37 -10.10
CA LYS A 165 6.31 8.43 -11.15
C LYS A 165 4.85 8.01 -10.96
N THR A 166 4.01 8.32 -11.92
CA THR A 166 2.57 7.98 -11.92
C THR A 166 2.32 6.67 -12.65
N LEU A 167 1.50 5.80 -12.07
CA LEU A 167 1.12 4.48 -12.59
C LEU A 167 -0.38 4.24 -12.32
N LEU A 168 -1.10 3.66 -13.28
CA LEU A 168 -2.49 3.23 -13.06
C LEU A 168 -2.51 1.71 -12.94
N ILE A 169 -2.87 1.19 -11.76
CA ILE A 169 -2.80 -0.24 -11.45
C ILE A 169 -4.23 -0.76 -11.30
N HIS A 170 -4.62 -1.68 -12.18
CA HIS A 170 -5.86 -2.41 -12.03
C HIS A 170 -5.63 -3.65 -11.17
N GLN A 171 -6.50 -3.87 -10.19
CA GLN A 171 -6.46 -4.97 -9.24
C GLN A 171 -7.74 -5.80 -9.35
N THR A 172 -7.60 -7.12 -9.30
CA THR A 172 -8.71 -8.08 -9.20
C THR A 172 -8.49 -8.98 -7.99
N GLY A 173 -9.50 -9.12 -7.14
CA GLY A 173 -9.42 -9.83 -5.87
C GLY A 173 -10.59 -10.78 -5.64
N ARG A 174 -10.28 -12.01 -5.23
CA ARG A 174 -11.24 -13.04 -4.80
C ARG A 174 -11.16 -13.18 -3.29
N LEU A 175 -12.21 -12.77 -2.59
CA LEU A 175 -12.28 -12.77 -1.13
C LEU A 175 -13.04 -14.00 -0.62
N LEU A 176 -12.33 -14.94 0.03
CA LEU A 176 -12.92 -16.03 0.82
C LEU A 176 -13.91 -16.90 0.02
N ASP A 177 -13.64 -17.08 -1.28
CA ASP A 177 -14.51 -17.74 -2.26
C ASP A 177 -15.93 -17.15 -2.40
N ARG A 178 -16.19 -15.97 -1.83
CA ARG A 178 -17.54 -15.39 -1.70
C ARG A 178 -17.74 -14.10 -2.48
N ILE A 179 -16.69 -13.32 -2.69
CA ILE A 179 -16.76 -12.02 -3.37
C ILE A 179 -15.64 -11.94 -4.40
N HIS A 180 -15.96 -11.43 -5.59
CA HIS A 180 -14.97 -10.88 -6.52
C HIS A 180 -15.04 -9.35 -6.44
N VAL A 181 -13.90 -8.69 -6.37
CA VAL A 181 -13.76 -7.23 -6.33
C VAL A 181 -12.71 -6.77 -7.33
N GLU A 182 -12.97 -5.65 -7.98
CA GLU A 182 -12.13 -5.02 -8.98
C GLU A 182 -12.00 -3.52 -8.65
N GLY A 183 -10.80 -2.99 -8.84
CA GLY A 183 -10.53 -1.58 -8.61
C GLY A 183 -9.31 -1.13 -9.40
N THR A 184 -9.33 0.10 -9.89
CA THR A 184 -8.18 0.72 -10.54
C THR A 184 -7.70 1.90 -9.71
N ASP A 185 -6.50 1.78 -9.16
CA ASP A 185 -5.89 2.81 -8.33
C ASP A 185 -4.90 3.65 -9.14
N MET A 186 -4.95 4.97 -8.98
CA MET A 186 -3.89 5.87 -9.43
C MET A 186 -2.80 5.93 -8.38
N MET A 187 -1.63 5.37 -8.69
CA MET A 187 -0.44 5.40 -7.85
C MET A 187 0.56 6.48 -8.30
N VAL A 188 1.21 7.14 -7.36
CA VAL A 188 2.35 8.05 -7.58
C VAL A 188 3.48 7.67 -6.62
N ALA A 189 4.65 7.33 -7.15
CA ALA A 189 5.90 7.30 -6.39
C ALA A 189 6.51 8.71 -6.31
N SER A 190 7.15 9.11 -5.21
CA SER A 190 8.11 10.23 -5.17
C SER A 190 9.24 10.01 -4.16
N ARG A 191 10.39 10.67 -4.38
CA ARG A 191 11.65 10.42 -3.64
C ARG A 191 12.37 11.69 -3.18
N THR A 192 12.98 11.63 -1.98
CA THR A 192 14.06 12.52 -1.53
C THR A 192 15.38 11.74 -1.33
N PRO A 193 16.48 12.37 -0.90
CA PRO A 193 17.69 11.64 -0.49
C PRO A 193 17.51 10.72 0.72
N ASN A 194 16.49 10.96 1.58
CA ASN A 194 16.33 10.26 2.87
C ASN A 194 15.06 9.41 2.98
N SER A 195 14.03 9.66 2.18
CA SER A 195 12.82 8.83 2.18
C SER A 195 12.17 8.64 0.80
N TRP A 196 11.26 7.66 0.75
CA TRP A 196 10.29 7.49 -0.31
C TRP A 196 8.90 7.84 0.23
N VAL A 197 8.10 8.54 -0.58
CA VAL A 197 6.64 8.70 -0.45
C VAL A 197 6.00 8.28 -1.77
N ILE A 198 5.64 7.01 -1.85
CA ILE A 198 4.67 6.51 -2.85
C ILE A 198 3.24 6.98 -2.43
N ALA A 199 2.16 6.63 -3.12
CA ALA A 199 0.77 6.94 -2.80
C ALA A 199 -0.17 6.28 -3.80
N ALA A 200 -1.34 5.77 -3.40
CA ALA A 200 -2.41 5.45 -4.36
C ALA A 200 -3.84 5.61 -3.81
N ARG A 201 -4.79 5.81 -4.74
CA ARG A 201 -6.22 5.96 -4.47
C ARG A 201 -7.04 5.43 -5.64
N THR A 202 -8.17 4.80 -5.34
CA THR A 202 -9.11 4.32 -6.37
C THR A 202 -9.59 5.48 -7.24
N ASP A 203 -9.26 5.42 -8.52
CA ASP A 203 -9.48 6.46 -9.49
C ASP A 203 -10.90 6.34 -10.05
N ARG A 204 -11.78 7.28 -9.66
CA ARG A 204 -13.21 7.25 -10.01
C ARG A 204 -13.46 7.39 -11.52
N ARG A 205 -12.45 7.76 -12.32
CA ARG A 205 -12.53 7.69 -13.79
C ARG A 205 -12.71 6.26 -14.32
N PHE A 206 -12.44 5.26 -13.47
CA PHE A 206 -12.64 3.85 -13.78
C PHE A 206 -13.97 3.27 -13.28
N ASP A 207 -14.90 4.06 -12.75
CA ASP A 207 -16.15 3.52 -12.18
C ASP A 207 -16.97 2.71 -13.20
N GLU A 208 -17.00 3.13 -14.46
CA GLU A 208 -17.80 2.52 -15.54
C GLU A 208 -16.94 1.93 -16.67
N VAL A 209 -15.62 1.83 -16.49
CA VAL A 209 -14.67 1.49 -17.57
C VAL A 209 -14.65 -0.03 -17.85
N PRO A 210 -15.00 -0.49 -19.08
CA PRO A 210 -15.03 -1.92 -19.39
C PRO A 210 -13.67 -2.61 -19.18
N LYS A 211 -13.71 -3.75 -18.47
CA LYS A 211 -12.55 -4.58 -18.10
C LYS A 211 -11.48 -3.85 -17.26
N ALA A 212 -11.85 -2.78 -16.56
CA ALA A 212 -11.03 -2.14 -15.52
C ALA A 212 -11.89 -1.45 -14.45
N ALA A 213 -13.14 -1.88 -14.26
CA ALA A 213 -14.14 -1.13 -13.51
C ALA A 213 -13.92 -1.17 -12.00
N ASN A 214 -14.35 -0.12 -11.28
CA ASN A 214 -14.38 -0.11 -9.81
C ASN A 214 -15.66 -0.78 -9.31
N GLN A 215 -15.67 -2.11 -9.25
CA GLN A 215 -16.87 -2.93 -9.06
C GLN A 215 -16.63 -4.16 -8.18
N TRP A 216 -17.70 -4.81 -7.71
CA TRP A 216 -17.65 -6.11 -7.05
C TRP A 216 -18.93 -6.91 -7.31
N TRP A 217 -18.87 -8.22 -7.13
CA TRP A 217 -20.05 -9.09 -7.16
C TRP A 217 -19.88 -10.29 -6.22
N PRO A 218 -20.97 -10.87 -5.69
CA PRO A 218 -20.90 -12.13 -4.95
C PRO A 218 -20.67 -13.31 -5.90
N ILE A 219 -19.89 -14.28 -5.44
CA ILE A 219 -19.64 -15.54 -6.12
C ILE A 219 -20.67 -16.55 -5.60
N VAL A 220 -21.58 -16.98 -6.47
CA VAL A 220 -22.71 -17.84 -6.13
C VAL A 220 -22.40 -19.27 -6.55
N ARG A 221 -22.51 -20.23 -5.62
CA ARG A 221 -22.31 -21.66 -5.92
C ARG A 221 -23.65 -22.36 -6.17
N ARG A 222 -23.86 -22.90 -7.37
CA ARG A 222 -25.06 -23.64 -7.78
C ARG A 222 -24.68 -24.93 -8.49
N GLY A 223 -25.19 -26.08 -8.03
CA GLY A 223 -24.92 -27.39 -8.66
C GLY A 223 -23.42 -27.73 -8.80
N GLY A 224 -22.57 -27.24 -7.90
CA GLY A 224 -21.11 -27.38 -7.97
C GLY A 224 -20.39 -26.42 -8.92
N LYS A 225 -21.10 -25.57 -9.66
CA LYS A 225 -20.54 -24.49 -10.48
C LYS A 225 -20.52 -23.17 -9.72
N GLU A 226 -19.60 -22.30 -10.11
CA GLU A 226 -19.54 -20.90 -9.65
C GLU A 226 -20.12 -19.97 -10.71
N GLU A 227 -21.02 -19.10 -10.29
CA GLU A 227 -21.70 -18.09 -11.12
C GLU A 227 -21.45 -16.71 -10.51
N ALA A 228 -21.31 -15.68 -11.36
CA ALA A 228 -21.29 -14.29 -10.89
C ALA A 228 -22.73 -13.88 -10.50
N GLY A 229 -22.88 -13.28 -9.32
CA GLY A 229 -24.11 -12.60 -8.92
C GLY A 229 -24.22 -11.20 -9.53
N ALA A 230 -25.09 -10.37 -8.94
CA ALA A 230 -25.25 -8.99 -9.39
C ALA A 230 -23.97 -8.17 -9.16
N THR A 231 -23.63 -7.34 -10.15
CA THR A 231 -22.54 -6.37 -10.08
C THR A 231 -22.97 -5.14 -9.29
N HIS A 232 -22.08 -4.64 -8.45
CA HIS A 232 -22.27 -3.47 -7.59
C HIS A 232 -21.04 -2.55 -7.67
N PRO A 233 -21.18 -1.21 -7.56
CA PRO A 233 -20.03 -0.31 -7.49
C PRO A 233 -19.15 -0.60 -6.26
N PHE A 234 -17.84 -0.51 -6.43
CA PHE A 234 -16.88 -0.51 -5.32
C PHE A 234 -16.65 0.93 -4.84
N PRO A 235 -16.82 1.25 -3.54
CA PRO A 235 -16.57 2.62 -3.06
C PRO A 235 -15.08 3.00 -3.03
N GLY A 236 -14.18 2.02 -3.08
CA GLY A 236 -12.73 2.24 -3.22
C GLY A 236 -11.94 2.25 -1.91
N GLY A 237 -10.65 2.55 -2.04
CA GLY A 237 -9.69 2.75 -0.96
C GLY A 237 -8.62 3.79 -1.31
N ALA A 238 -7.78 4.16 -0.35
CA ALA A 238 -6.66 5.09 -0.56
C ALA A 238 -5.60 5.07 0.55
N SER A 239 -4.42 5.63 0.22
CA SER A 239 -3.20 5.62 1.02
C SER A 239 -2.03 6.48 0.32
N TYR A 240 -0.95 6.94 1.01
CA TYR A 240 0.35 7.59 0.59
C TYR A 240 1.70 6.75 0.58
N VAL A 241 2.85 7.07 1.21
CA VAL A 241 3.89 6.10 1.73
C VAL A 241 4.86 6.81 2.67
N THR A 242 5.49 6.11 3.62
CA THR A 242 6.83 6.50 4.11
C THR A 242 7.74 5.29 4.27
N ILE A 243 8.85 5.28 3.52
CA ILE A 243 10.01 4.43 3.77
C ILE A 243 11.18 5.36 4.08
N THR A 244 11.47 5.55 5.36
CA THR A 244 12.43 6.56 5.83
C THR A 244 13.72 5.90 6.30
N ARG A 245 14.86 6.40 5.80
CA ARG A 245 16.20 6.02 6.24
C ARG A 245 16.44 6.55 7.66
N LEU A 246 16.91 5.69 8.57
CA LEU A 246 17.31 6.16 9.90
C LEU A 246 18.64 6.91 9.82
N ALA A 247 18.70 8.08 10.47
CA ALA A 247 19.90 8.89 10.56
C ALA A 247 21.01 8.23 11.41
N SER A 248 20.65 7.30 12.30
CA SER A 248 21.56 6.51 13.13
C SER A 248 22.13 5.26 12.45
N ASP A 249 21.46 4.71 11.43
CA ASP A 249 21.96 3.61 10.60
C ASP A 249 21.35 3.72 9.18
N PRO A 250 22.11 4.18 8.18
CA PRO A 250 21.58 4.42 6.83
C PRO A 250 21.21 3.14 6.06
N ASN A 251 21.51 1.96 6.63
CA ASN A 251 21.12 0.64 6.12
C ASN A 251 19.86 0.10 6.79
N VAL A 252 19.21 0.86 7.68
CA VAL A 252 17.92 0.55 8.27
C VAL A 252 16.89 1.51 7.72
N LEU A 253 15.85 0.93 7.10
CA LEU A 253 14.67 1.64 6.65
C LEU A 253 13.52 1.30 7.58
N VAL A 254 12.84 2.32 8.09
CA VAL A 254 11.54 2.13 8.74
C VAL A 254 10.46 2.36 7.69
N ALA A 255 9.67 1.33 7.44
CA ALA A 255 8.45 1.41 6.68
C ALA A 255 7.29 1.62 7.66
N GLU A 256 6.64 2.78 7.53
CA GLU A 256 5.42 3.13 8.21
C GLU A 256 4.23 2.77 7.30
N ALA A 257 3.11 2.34 7.90
CA ALA A 257 1.94 1.79 7.23
C ALA A 257 0.58 2.38 7.76
N HIS A 258 -0.47 2.64 6.93
CA HIS A 258 -1.69 3.46 7.20
C HIS A 258 -2.76 3.42 6.05
N PHE A 259 -3.45 2.31 5.79
CA PHE A 259 -4.42 2.22 4.67
C PHE A 259 -5.89 2.29 5.12
N SER A 260 -6.78 2.79 4.24
CA SER A 260 -8.23 2.80 4.47
C SER A 260 -8.99 2.33 3.22
N PHE A 261 -9.95 1.42 3.37
CA PHE A 261 -10.81 0.95 2.28
C PHE A 261 -12.26 0.67 2.74
N ALA A 262 -13.22 0.78 1.82
CA ALA A 262 -14.60 0.41 2.08
C ALA A 262 -14.77 -1.12 2.01
N GLU A 263 -15.35 -1.72 3.05
CA GLU A 263 -15.93 -3.07 3.00
C GLU A 263 -17.46 -2.94 2.96
N PRO A 264 -18.10 -3.04 1.78
CA PRO A 264 -19.56 -3.06 1.66
C PRO A 264 -20.17 -4.12 2.60
N ARG A 265 -21.18 -3.74 3.40
CA ARG A 265 -21.81 -4.65 4.38
C ARG A 265 -22.29 -5.95 3.73
N ALA A 266 -22.78 -5.88 2.50
CA ALA A 266 -23.25 -7.02 1.72
C ALA A 266 -22.18 -8.11 1.44
N TRP A 267 -20.88 -7.84 1.65
CA TRP A 267 -19.84 -8.88 1.52
C TRP A 267 -19.95 -9.96 2.61
N PHE A 268 -20.05 -9.53 3.88
CA PHE A 268 -19.93 -10.39 5.06
C PHE A 268 -20.95 -10.06 6.18
N ASP A 269 -22.03 -9.36 5.86
CA ASP A 269 -23.02 -8.81 6.81
C ASP A 269 -22.39 -7.96 7.93
N GLY A 270 -21.34 -7.20 7.57
CA GLY A 270 -20.54 -6.40 8.51
C GLY A 270 -19.64 -7.19 9.46
N ALA A 271 -19.62 -8.53 9.43
CA ALA A 271 -18.77 -9.34 10.30
C ALA A 271 -17.27 -9.02 10.11
N PRO A 272 -16.43 -9.08 11.16
CA PRO A 272 -15.03 -8.64 11.11
C PRO A 272 -14.06 -9.63 10.41
N ILE A 273 -14.50 -10.27 9.33
CA ILE A 273 -13.78 -11.40 8.71
C ILE A 273 -12.50 -10.92 8.02
N LEU A 274 -12.53 -9.90 7.17
CA LEU A 274 -11.32 -9.36 6.53
C LEU A 274 -10.34 -8.79 7.57
N ARG A 275 -10.86 -8.06 8.58
CA ARG A 275 -10.07 -7.53 9.70
C ARG A 275 -9.23 -8.61 10.39
N SER A 276 -9.77 -9.82 10.58
CA SER A 276 -9.02 -10.95 11.16
C SER A 276 -7.86 -11.44 10.28
N LYS A 277 -7.92 -11.22 8.96
CA LYS A 277 -6.89 -11.64 7.99
C LYS A 277 -5.76 -10.63 7.85
N ILE A 278 -6.01 -9.32 8.05
CA ILE A 278 -5.00 -8.26 7.84
C ILE A 278 -3.69 -8.56 8.59
N SER A 279 -3.76 -8.99 9.85
CA SER A 279 -2.58 -9.34 10.66
C SER A 279 -1.76 -10.49 10.07
N LEU A 280 -2.42 -11.48 9.45
CA LEU A 280 -1.76 -12.62 8.81
C LEU A 280 -1.10 -12.20 7.48
N ILE A 281 -1.78 -11.36 6.69
CA ILE A 281 -1.22 -10.78 5.45
C ILE A 281 0.03 -9.97 5.77
N ALA A 282 -0.08 -8.98 6.66
CA ALA A 282 1.03 -8.12 7.07
C ALA A 282 2.22 -8.96 7.58
N GLN A 283 1.96 -9.95 8.43
CA GLN A 283 2.99 -10.84 8.97
C GLN A 283 3.74 -11.61 7.87
N ASP A 284 3.04 -12.27 6.95
CA ASP A 284 3.73 -13.06 5.92
C ASP A 284 4.43 -12.16 4.90
N GLN A 285 3.78 -11.09 4.44
CA GLN A 285 4.36 -10.16 3.48
C GLN A 285 5.64 -9.50 4.02
N ILE A 286 5.63 -8.96 5.26
CA ILE A 286 6.83 -8.38 5.88
C ILE A 286 7.96 -9.41 6.03
N ARG A 287 7.61 -10.66 6.39
CA ARG A 287 8.59 -11.76 6.44
C ARG A 287 9.13 -12.08 5.05
N GLN A 288 8.30 -12.06 4.00
CA GLN A 288 8.72 -12.30 2.63
C GLN A 288 9.67 -11.21 2.11
N LEU A 289 9.38 -9.92 2.35
CA LEU A 289 10.31 -8.85 2.02
C LEU A 289 11.67 -9.07 2.68
N ARG A 290 11.68 -9.31 4.00
CA ARG A 290 12.93 -9.50 4.76
C ARG A 290 13.72 -10.72 4.27
N ARG A 291 13.05 -11.83 3.94
CA ARG A 291 13.67 -13.01 3.28
C ARG A 291 14.30 -12.63 1.93
N ASP A 292 13.60 -11.88 1.09
CA ASP A 292 14.07 -11.56 -0.26
C ASP A 292 15.06 -10.39 -0.32
N LEU A 293 15.20 -9.61 0.75
CA LEU A 293 16.32 -8.68 0.99
C LEU A 293 17.57 -9.43 1.47
N ALA A 294 17.43 -10.34 2.46
CA ALA A 294 18.55 -11.12 2.99
C ALA A 294 19.27 -11.93 1.89
N LYS A 295 18.51 -12.68 1.07
CA LYS A 295 19.00 -13.43 -0.11
C LYS A 295 19.77 -12.59 -1.15
N ARG A 296 19.72 -11.25 -1.06
CA ARG A 296 20.43 -10.32 -1.94
C ARG A 296 21.64 -9.67 -1.32
N LYS A 297 21.76 -9.66 0.02
CA LYS A 297 23.06 -9.43 0.69
C LYS A 297 24.01 -10.60 0.44
N GLU A 298 23.47 -11.82 0.43
CA GLU A 298 24.19 -13.08 0.22
C GLU A 298 24.67 -13.30 -1.23
N ARG A 299 24.03 -12.65 -2.22
CA ARG A 299 24.45 -12.71 -3.61
C ARG A 299 25.42 -11.55 -3.88
N PRO A 300 26.71 -11.81 -4.18
CA PRO A 300 27.61 -10.73 -4.56
C PRO A 300 27.03 -9.97 -5.76
N ARG A 301 27.20 -8.64 -5.76
CA ARG A 301 26.94 -7.82 -6.96
C ARG A 301 27.95 -8.23 -8.03
N THR A 302 27.55 -9.18 -8.88
CA THR A 302 28.23 -9.43 -10.15
C THR A 302 28.22 -8.12 -10.92
N GLU A 303 29.41 -7.58 -11.16
CA GLU A 303 29.58 -6.38 -11.95
C GLU A 303 28.99 -6.64 -13.34
N LYS A 304 28.21 -5.68 -13.85
CA LYS A 304 27.81 -5.72 -15.24
C LYS A 304 29.03 -5.40 -16.10
N PRO A 305 29.32 -6.19 -17.16
CA PRO A 305 30.08 -5.68 -18.29
C PRO A 305 29.26 -4.61 -19.04
#